data_AF-A0A7S0ZT58-F1
#
_entry.id   AF-A0A7S0ZT58-F1
#
_cell.length_a   1.000
_cell.length_b   1.000
_cell.length_c   1.000
_cell.angle_alpha   90.00
_cell.angle_beta   90.00
_cell.angle_gamma   90.00
#
_symmetry.space_group_name_H-M   'P 1'
#
loop_
_entity.id
_entity.type
_entity.pdbx_description
1 polymer ?
#
loop_
_entity_poly.entity_id
_entity_poly.type
_entity_poly.pdbx_seq_one_letter_code
_entity_poly.pdbx_strand_id
1 'polypeptide(L)'
;VMSHQPLAIDLKPPGLVLSASKSAALDGHTRYTVVRGNADLCKAVCDDLMARKSVHFEPNDVLITTGEEMAIYEALLSICNEYDDVLVPTPAWGSYRDLVRLCRATPVSVRTEASDGY
;
A
#
# COMPACT_ATOMS: atom_id res chain seq x y z
N VAL A 1 -13.55 18.95 23.25
CA VAL A 1 -12.73 17.72 23.26
C VAL A 1 -12.43 17.41 21.81
N MET A 2 -11.19 17.64 21.36
CA MET A 2 -10.78 17.28 20.00
C MET A 2 -11.00 15.79 19.85
N SER A 3 -11.97 15.39 19.03
CA SER A 3 -12.18 13.98 18.76
C SER A 3 -10.93 13.48 18.03
N HIS A 4 -10.15 12.63 18.70
CA HIS A 4 -9.14 11.78 18.07
C HIS A 4 -9.85 10.75 17.16
N GLN A 5 -10.59 11.23 16.17
CA GLN A 5 -11.10 10.37 15.12
C GLN A 5 -9.89 9.81 14.36
N PRO A 6 -9.89 8.51 14.01
CA PRO A 6 -8.95 8.01 13.02
C PRO A 6 -9.03 8.90 11.77
N LEU A 7 -7.95 8.97 10.98
CA LEU A 7 -7.85 9.72 9.71
C LEU A 7 -8.86 9.26 8.63
N ALA A 8 -9.93 8.56 9.02
CA ALA A 8 -11.05 8.17 8.19
C ALA A 8 -11.64 9.42 7.55
N ILE A 9 -11.58 9.43 6.22
CA ILE A 9 -12.15 10.50 5.42
C ILE A 9 -13.68 10.36 5.38
N ASP A 10 -14.42 11.43 5.63
CA ASP A 10 -15.90 11.45 5.55
C ASP A 10 -16.41 11.56 4.10
N LEU A 11 -15.59 11.15 3.13
CA LEU A 11 -15.95 11.13 1.72
C LEU A 11 -16.41 9.72 1.32
N LYS A 12 -17.53 9.66 0.60
CA LYS A 12 -17.99 8.43 -0.02
C LYS A 12 -17.12 8.09 -1.24
N PRO A 13 -16.88 6.80 -1.55
CA PRO A 13 -16.30 6.40 -2.81
C PRO A 13 -17.12 6.97 -3.99
N PRO A 14 -16.47 7.34 -5.13
CA PRO A 14 -17.17 7.82 -6.31
C PRO A 14 -18.27 6.85 -6.76
N GLY A 15 -19.39 7.39 -7.26
CA GLY A 15 -20.56 6.58 -7.64
C GLY A 15 -20.27 5.50 -8.68
N LEU A 16 -19.29 5.72 -9.56
CA LEU A 16 -18.81 4.73 -10.52
C LEU A 16 -18.21 3.50 -9.83
N VAL A 17 -17.41 3.70 -8.78
CA VAL A 17 -16.78 2.61 -8.02
C VAL A 17 -17.86 1.78 -7.32
N LEU A 18 -18.81 2.44 -6.67
CA LEU A 18 -19.94 1.76 -6.00
C LEU A 18 -20.78 0.94 -6.99
N SER A 19 -21.02 1.49 -8.19
CA SER A 19 -21.79 0.82 -9.23
C SER A 19 -21.05 -0.39 -9.80
N ALA A 20 -19.73 -0.27 -10.05
CA ALA A 20 -18.89 -1.37 -10.52
C ALA A 20 -18.84 -2.51 -9.49
N SER A 21 -18.67 -2.19 -8.20
CA SER A 21 -18.69 -3.20 -7.13
C SER A 21 -20.03 -3.93 -7.05
N LYS A 22 -21.15 -3.20 -7.21
CA LYS A 22 -22.48 -3.81 -7.25
C LYS A 22 -22.65 -4.74 -8.46
N SER A 23 -22.25 -4.32 -9.66
CA SER A 23 -22.33 -5.16 -10.86
C SER A 23 -21.49 -6.41 -10.69
N ALA A 24 -20.22 -6.26 -10.27
CA ALA A 24 -19.31 -7.38 -10.08
C ALA A 24 -19.90 -8.46 -9.14
N ALA A 25 -20.56 -8.04 -8.06
CA ALA A 25 -21.23 -8.96 -7.15
C ALA A 25 -22.42 -9.69 -7.80
N LEU A 26 -23.25 -8.98 -8.56
CA LEU A 26 -24.43 -9.55 -9.25
C LEU A 26 -24.03 -10.47 -10.42
N ASP A 27 -22.94 -10.14 -11.10
CA ASP A 27 -22.40 -10.90 -12.23
C ASP A 27 -21.58 -12.12 -11.77
N GLY A 28 -21.45 -12.35 -10.46
CA GLY A 28 -20.83 -13.53 -9.89
C GLY A 28 -19.30 -13.49 -9.78
N HIS A 29 -18.68 -12.31 -9.84
CA HIS A 29 -17.25 -12.11 -9.59
C HIS A 29 -16.91 -12.19 -8.08
N THR A 30 -17.23 -13.33 -7.46
CA THR A 30 -17.11 -13.57 -6.00
C THR A 30 -16.16 -14.72 -5.66
N ARG A 31 -15.54 -15.32 -6.69
CA ARG A 31 -14.57 -16.41 -6.54
C ARG A 31 -13.15 -15.84 -6.41
N TYR A 32 -12.20 -16.71 -6.06
CA TYR A 32 -10.79 -16.35 -6.01
C TYR A 32 -10.31 -15.71 -7.32
N THR A 33 -9.61 -14.60 -7.18
CA THR A 33 -8.80 -14.01 -8.24
C THR A 33 -7.43 -14.70 -8.30
N VAL A 34 -6.65 -14.41 -9.34
CA VAL A 34 -5.25 -14.80 -9.38
C VAL A 34 -4.47 -14.07 -8.28
N VAL A 35 -3.42 -14.71 -7.74
CA VAL A 35 -2.63 -14.21 -6.60
C VAL A 35 -2.07 -12.81 -6.83
N ARG A 36 -1.67 -12.51 -8.06
CA ARG A 36 -1.11 -11.20 -8.43
C ARG A 36 -2.15 -10.07 -8.44
N GLY A 37 -3.42 -10.40 -8.63
CA GLY A 37 -4.47 -9.46 -9.01
C GLY A 37 -4.89 -9.61 -10.48
N ASN A 38 -6.12 -9.19 -10.79
CA ASN A 38 -6.69 -9.30 -12.13
C ASN A 38 -5.85 -8.54 -13.15
N ALA A 39 -5.62 -9.13 -14.33
CA ALA A 39 -4.75 -8.56 -15.37
C ALA A 39 -5.15 -7.13 -15.78
N ASP A 40 -6.45 -6.88 -15.95
CA ASP A 40 -6.97 -5.55 -16.31
C ASP A 40 -6.71 -4.50 -15.22
N LEU A 41 -6.74 -4.90 -13.94
CA LEU A 41 -6.43 -4.02 -12.82
C LEU A 41 -4.93 -3.70 -12.77
N CYS A 42 -4.06 -4.70 -12.96
CA CYS A 42 -2.62 -4.46 -13.03
C CYS A 42 -2.27 -3.52 -14.19
N LYS A 43 -2.87 -3.71 -15.37
CA LYS A 43 -2.69 -2.81 -16.51
C LYS A 43 -3.16 -1.39 -16.20
N ALA A 44 -4.34 -1.25 -15.58
CA ALA A 44 -4.88 0.07 -15.21
C ALA A 44 -3.95 0.82 -14.24
N VAL A 45 -3.28 0.10 -13.31
CA VAL A 45 -2.26 0.68 -12.44
C VAL A 45 -1.04 1.17 -13.24
N CYS A 46 -0.54 0.38 -14.20
CA CYS A 46 0.56 0.81 -15.07
C CYS A 46 0.21 2.07 -15.88
N ASP A 47 -0.98 2.09 -16.48
CA ASP A 47 -1.46 3.23 -17.27
C ASP A 47 -1.57 4.50 -16.40
N ASP A 48 -2.09 4.37 -15.17
CA ASP A 48 -2.23 5.48 -14.22
C ASP A 48 -0.88 6.00 -13.72
N LEU A 49 0.08 5.12 -13.43
CA LEU A 49 1.44 5.49 -13.05
C LEU A 49 2.15 6.24 -14.17
N MET A 50 1.99 5.81 -15.42
CA MET A 50 2.52 6.54 -16.57
C MET A 50 1.85 7.92 -16.71
N ALA A 51 0.52 7.97 -16.65
CA ALA A 51 -0.23 9.22 -16.82
C ALA A 51 0.06 10.26 -15.73
N ARG A 52 0.12 9.86 -14.45
CA ARG A 52 0.27 10.78 -13.32
C ARG A 52 1.71 11.06 -12.91
N LYS A 53 2.61 10.09 -13.13
CA LYS A 53 3.99 10.14 -12.63
C LYS A 53 5.04 10.00 -13.73
N SER A 54 4.64 9.74 -14.98
CA SER A 54 5.58 9.52 -16.11
C SER A 54 6.58 8.39 -15.84
N VAL A 55 6.15 7.36 -15.10
CA VAL A 55 6.95 6.16 -14.83
C VAL A 55 6.32 4.97 -15.54
N HIS A 56 7.17 4.15 -16.15
CA HIS A 56 6.75 2.98 -16.92
C HIS A 56 6.94 1.70 -16.10
N PHE A 57 5.90 0.87 -16.06
CA PHE A 57 5.91 -0.46 -15.46
C PHE A 57 5.15 -1.44 -16.35
N GLU A 58 5.57 -2.69 -16.35
CA GLU A 58 4.82 -3.77 -16.98
C GLU A 58 3.79 -4.35 -15.99
N PRO A 59 2.68 -4.94 -16.46
CA PRO A 59 1.70 -5.57 -15.57
C PRO A 59 2.30 -6.65 -14.64
N ASN A 60 3.42 -7.27 -15.05
CA ASN A 60 4.17 -8.24 -14.23
C ASN A 60 5.03 -7.61 -13.13
N ASP A 61 5.17 -6.29 -13.11
CA ASP A 61 5.81 -5.54 -12.03
C ASP A 61 4.80 -5.14 -10.93
N VAL A 62 3.49 -5.33 -11.17
CA VAL A 62 2.42 -4.93 -10.26
C VAL A 62 1.89 -6.13 -9.47
N LEU A 63 1.74 -5.94 -8.16
CA LEU A 63 1.07 -6.85 -7.23
C LEU A 63 -0.06 -6.11 -6.53
N ILE A 64 -1.29 -6.61 -6.63
CA ILE A 64 -2.46 -6.06 -5.94
C ILE A 64 -2.59 -6.71 -4.56
N THR A 65 -2.62 -5.89 -3.52
CA THR A 65 -2.71 -6.34 -2.12
C THR A 65 -3.99 -5.85 -1.45
N THR A 66 -4.32 -6.43 -0.30
CA THR A 66 -5.40 -5.96 0.58
C THR A 66 -4.95 -4.73 1.38
N GLY A 67 -4.88 -3.58 0.71
CA GLY A 67 -4.44 -2.32 1.29
C GLY A 67 -2.92 -2.14 1.31
N GLU A 68 -2.47 -0.94 1.68
CA GLU A 68 -1.05 -0.56 1.62
C GLU A 68 -0.18 -1.22 2.69
N GLU A 69 -0.72 -1.49 3.88
CA GLU A 69 0.04 -2.11 4.97
C GLU A 69 0.56 -3.51 4.56
N MET A 70 -0.30 -4.28 3.89
CA MET A 70 0.06 -5.57 3.32
C MET A 70 1.11 -5.46 2.21
N ALA A 71 1.03 -4.42 1.37
CA ALA A 71 2.04 -4.17 0.33
C ALA A 71 3.42 -3.91 0.94
N ILE A 72 3.48 -3.07 1.99
CA ILE A 72 4.73 -2.76 2.68
C ILE A 72 5.27 -4.00 3.41
N TYR A 73 4.40 -4.76 4.07
CA TYR A 73 4.78 -5.98 4.77
C TYR A 73 5.38 -7.02 3.82
N GLU A 74 4.71 -7.35 2.71
CA GLU A 74 5.20 -8.33 1.73
C GLU A 74 6.51 -7.86 1.08
N ALA A 75 6.65 -6.55 0.81
CA ALA A 75 7.90 -5.99 0.32
C ALA A 75 9.05 -6.20 1.33
N LEU A 76 8.85 -5.82 2.59
CA LEU A 76 9.85 -6.03 3.65
C LEU A 76 10.19 -7.51 3.83
N LEU A 77 9.17 -8.38 3.87
CA LEU A 77 9.35 -9.83 4.01
C LEU A 77 10.16 -10.42 2.86
N SER A 78 10.03 -9.85 1.65
CA SER A 78 10.76 -10.32 0.48
C SER A 78 12.23 -9.86 0.40
N ILE A 79 12.57 -8.74 1.03
CA ILE A 79 13.90 -8.12 0.90
C ILE A 79 14.76 -8.19 2.18
N CYS A 80 14.14 -8.30 3.35
CA CYS A 80 14.85 -8.32 4.63
C CYS A 80 15.20 -9.75 5.06
N ASN A 81 16.41 -9.90 5.60
CA ASN A 81 16.80 -11.06 6.38
C ASN A 81 16.65 -10.78 7.88
N GLU A 82 16.75 -11.84 8.66
CA GLU A 82 16.83 -11.72 10.11
C GLU A 82 18.06 -10.88 10.51
N TYR A 83 17.83 -9.95 11.44
CA TYR A 83 18.81 -8.99 11.97
C TYR A 83 19.28 -7.90 11.00
N ASP A 84 18.73 -7.80 9.78
CA ASP A 84 19.01 -6.65 8.92
C ASP A 84 18.56 -5.35 9.60
N ASP A 85 19.38 -4.29 9.48
CA ASP A 85 19.01 -2.96 9.93
C ASP A 85 18.16 -2.26 8.87
N VAL A 86 16.94 -1.85 9.24
CA VAL A 86 16.05 -1.08 8.36
C VAL A 86 15.93 0.33 8.90
N LEU A 87 16.43 1.28 8.12
CA LEU A 87 16.37 2.71 8.47
C LEU A 87 14.93 3.23 8.33
N VAL A 88 14.41 3.83 9.41
CA VAL A 88 13.08 4.45 9.43
C VAL A 88 13.24 5.92 9.80
N PRO A 89 13.05 6.86 8.84
CA PRO A 89 12.99 8.29 9.15
C PRO A 89 11.91 8.58 10.20
N THR A 90 12.16 9.48 11.14
CA THR A 90 11.21 9.83 12.21
C THR A 90 11.08 11.35 12.39
N PRO A 91 9.87 11.90 12.59
CA PRO A 91 8.61 11.19 12.88
C PRO A 91 7.97 10.53 11.64
N ALA A 92 7.40 9.34 11.80
CA ALA A 92 6.77 8.59 10.72
C ALA A 92 5.56 7.77 11.19
N TRP A 93 4.88 7.13 10.24
CA TRP A 93 3.78 6.21 10.54
C TRP A 93 4.27 5.07 11.44
N GLY A 94 3.60 4.90 12.58
CA GLY A 94 4.05 3.99 13.65
C GLY A 94 4.27 2.56 13.17
N SER A 95 3.42 2.07 12.26
CA SER A 95 3.45 0.70 11.76
C SER A 95 4.76 0.34 11.06
N TYR A 96 5.50 1.28 10.47
CA TYR A 96 6.76 0.95 9.78
C TYR A 96 7.73 0.18 10.68
N ARG A 97 7.89 0.59 11.94
CA ARG A 97 8.80 -0.11 12.87
C ARG A 97 8.30 -1.49 13.26
N ASP A 98 6.99 -1.65 13.35
CA ASP A 98 6.38 -2.93 13.72
C ASP A 98 6.42 -3.92 12.56
N LEU A 99 6.18 -3.46 11.32
CA LEU A 99 6.35 -4.27 10.11
C LEU A 99 7.78 -4.77 9.94
N VAL A 100 8.79 -3.93 10.21
CA VAL A 100 10.20 -4.34 10.20
C VAL A 100 10.47 -5.45 11.23
N ARG A 101 9.96 -5.30 12.45
CA ARG A 101 10.11 -6.33 13.51
C ARG A 101 9.42 -7.63 13.16
N LEU A 102 8.26 -7.59 12.49
CA LEU A 102 7.57 -8.80 12.02
C LEU A 102 8.44 -9.60 11.03
N CYS A 103 9.30 -8.93 10.28
CA CYS A 103 10.27 -9.56 9.38
C CYS A 103 11.56 -10.01 10.12
N ARG A 104 11.59 -9.94 11.46
CA ARG A 104 12.78 -10.21 12.32
C ARG A 104 13.98 -9.31 12.00
N ALA A 105 13.73 -8.17 11.37
CA ALA A 105 14.71 -7.12 11.13
C ALA A 105 14.68 -6.09 12.28
N THR A 106 15.72 -5.26 12.35
CA THR A 106 15.92 -4.26 13.40
C THR A 106 15.56 -2.86 12.87
N PRO A 107 14.50 -2.21 13.38
CA PRO A 107 14.18 -0.86 12.94
C PRO A 107 15.13 0.15 13.60
N VAL A 108 15.90 0.87 12.79
CA VAL A 108 16.82 1.92 13.22
C VAL A 108 16.19 3.28 12.92
N SER A 109 15.87 4.04 13.95
CA SER A 109 15.28 5.36 13.80
C SER A 109 16.31 6.38 13.30
N VAL A 110 15.98 7.06 12.21
CA VAL A 110 16.75 8.19 11.68
C VAL A 110 15.97 9.47 11.97
N ARG A 111 16.40 10.23 12.98
CA ARG A 111 15.70 11.46 13.39
C ARG A 111 15.83 12.53 12.32
N THR A 112 14.70 13.10 11.93
CA THR A 112 14.61 14.27 11.07
C THR A 112 13.97 15.44 11.80
N GLU A 113 14.20 16.65 11.29
CA GLU A 113 13.72 17.90 11.87
C GLU A 113 13.06 18.77 10.80
N ALA A 114 12.07 19.57 11.21
CA ALA A 114 11.36 20.45 10.28
C ALA A 114 12.27 21.49 9.62
N SER A 115 13.37 21.88 10.29
CA SER A 115 14.38 22.80 9.74
C SER A 115 15.11 22.24 8.51
N ASP A 116 15.17 20.91 8.39
CA ASP A 116 15.87 20.21 7.32
C ASP A 116 14.91 19.72 6.22
N GLY A 117 13.63 20.10 6.33
CA GLY A 117 12.58 19.69 5.39
C GLY A 117 11.89 18.37 5.74
N TYR A 118 12.03 17.91 6.99
CA TYR A 118 11.67 16.56 7.45
C TYR A 118 12.53 15.49 6.78
#